data_AF-F4P3X1-F1
#
_entry.id   AF-F4P3X1-F1
#
_cell.length_a   1.000
_cell.length_b   1.000
_cell.length_c   1.000
_cell.angle_alpha   90.00
_cell.angle_beta   90.00
_cell.angle_gamma   90.00
#
_symmetry.space_group_name_H-M   'P 1'
#
loop_
_entity.id
_entity.type
_entity.pdbx_description
1 polymer ?
#
loop_
_entity_poly.entity_id
_entity_poly.type
_entity_poly.pdbx_seq_one_letter_code
_entity_poly.pdbx_strand_id
1 'polypeptide(L)'
;MDDLDLDTFLRLESNDFNQRKEVERILALHAASTTIEPVDGEAFLSSVNPIELLDLPLTIYVTCDIQDRSIKLQYRKRSLLVHPDKCTHPRAQEAFDLLKKAEAAIMDPVKRKAILGFMFEARAIVFMAKKIPLPKVHTPVQTKQAEDAAPLPPVMPVSEPVDVRGILEQFPQIGTEIQTQTRKLLYELLNRDKIRMENAEGRRLAEAERELSERRRKMEHNKNWEATRDSRVDSWRKFQTGKTKKKKKKDDDLPPGAIPYNIAQHNPVQLLDSKQQSESSKQTSMQSHRAAPYRKR
;
A
#
# COMPACT_ATOMS: atom_id res chain seq x y z
N MET A 1 13.95 4.58 -42.38
CA MET A 1 14.46 5.75 -41.61
C MET A 1 14.95 5.29 -40.24
N ASP A 2 14.16 4.52 -39.48
CA ASP A 2 14.53 4.09 -38.11
C ASP A 2 15.73 3.12 -38.03
N ASP A 3 15.90 2.20 -38.99
CA ASP A 3 17.05 1.28 -38.98
C ASP A 3 18.38 2.00 -39.24
N LEU A 4 18.37 3.06 -40.06
CA LEU A 4 19.54 3.88 -40.33
C LEU A 4 19.97 4.67 -39.08
N ASP A 5 18.99 5.11 -38.28
CA ASP A 5 19.20 5.77 -37.00
C ASP A 5 19.74 4.80 -35.93
N LEU A 6 19.26 3.55 -35.92
CA LEU A 6 19.78 2.52 -35.02
C LEU A 6 21.24 2.14 -35.31
N ASP A 7 21.58 1.89 -36.58
CA ASP A 7 22.95 1.52 -36.94
C ASP A 7 23.93 2.65 -36.68
N THR A 8 23.50 3.90 -36.91
CA THR A 8 24.29 5.09 -36.58
C THR A 8 24.48 5.22 -35.07
N PHE A 9 23.42 5.04 -34.30
CA PHE A 9 23.48 5.02 -32.84
C PHE A 9 24.45 3.94 -32.33
N LEU A 10 24.30 2.69 -32.78
CA LEU A 10 25.17 1.60 -32.35
C LEU A 10 26.62 1.86 -32.72
N ARG A 11 26.91 2.39 -33.92
CA ARG A 11 28.29 2.72 -34.31
C ARG A 11 28.94 3.75 -33.37
N LEU A 12 28.18 4.73 -32.87
CA LEU A 12 28.67 5.77 -31.97
C LEU A 12 28.76 5.27 -30.52
N GLU A 13 27.76 4.51 -30.08
CA GLU A 13 27.53 4.19 -28.68
C GLU A 13 28.02 2.80 -28.26
N SER A 14 28.28 1.86 -29.18
CA SER A 14 28.66 0.48 -28.84
C SER A 14 30.12 0.30 -28.38
N ASN A 15 30.75 1.34 -27.84
CA ASN A 15 32.07 1.24 -27.24
C ASN A 15 31.95 0.67 -25.81
N ASP A 16 32.99 -0.02 -25.33
CA ASP A 16 32.98 -0.72 -24.04
C ASP A 16 32.66 0.22 -22.86
N PHE A 17 33.14 1.46 -22.91
CA PHE A 17 32.85 2.48 -21.89
C PHE A 17 31.35 2.79 -21.80
N ASN A 18 30.70 3.09 -22.92
CA ASN A 18 29.27 3.42 -22.96
C ASN A 18 28.40 2.20 -22.63
N GLN A 19 28.78 1.00 -23.08
CA GLN A 19 28.08 -0.23 -22.72
C GLN A 19 28.12 -0.48 -21.21
N ARG A 20 29.29 -0.38 -20.57
CA ARG A 20 29.44 -0.54 -19.11
C ARG A 20 28.66 0.52 -18.35
N LYS A 21 28.80 1.78 -18.77
CA LYS A 21 28.07 2.91 -18.17
C LYS A 21 26.56 2.71 -18.24
N GLU A 22 26.04 2.17 -19.35
CA GLU A 22 24.62 1.89 -19.51
C GLU A 22 24.15 0.75 -18.59
N VAL A 23 24.93 -0.33 -18.49
CA VAL A 23 24.65 -1.41 -17.55
C VAL A 23 24.62 -0.88 -16.11
N GLU A 24 25.62 -0.09 -15.71
CA GLU A 24 25.66 0.53 -14.39
C GLU A 24 24.47 1.46 -14.13
N ARG A 25 24.05 2.27 -15.12
CA ARG A 25 22.86 3.12 -15.03
C ARG A 25 21.60 2.31 -14.75
N ILE A 26 21.39 1.23 -15.52
CA ILE A 26 20.23 0.33 -15.38
C ILE A 26 20.21 -0.31 -13.98
N LEU A 27 21.35 -0.82 -13.53
CA LEU A 27 21.47 -1.46 -12.23
C LEU A 27 21.32 -0.47 -11.08
N ALA A 28 21.83 0.76 -11.22
CA ALA A 28 21.67 1.81 -10.22
C ALA A 28 20.20 2.22 -10.06
N LEU A 29 19.47 2.38 -11.17
CA LEU A 29 18.03 2.64 -11.15
C LEU A 29 17.26 1.49 -10.50
N HIS A 30 17.67 0.24 -10.76
CA HIS A 30 17.08 -0.91 -10.11
C HIS A 30 17.36 -0.95 -8.61
N ALA A 31 18.61 -0.75 -8.20
CA ALA A 31 19.01 -0.79 -6.80
C ALA A 31 18.36 0.32 -5.96
N ALA A 32 18.25 1.54 -6.49
CA ALA A 32 17.58 2.65 -5.82
C ALA A 32 16.13 2.32 -5.45
N SER A 33 15.48 1.51 -6.28
CA SER A 33 14.11 1.04 -6.12
C SER A 33 14.00 -0.22 -5.24
N THR A 34 14.98 -1.12 -5.28
CA THR A 34 14.93 -2.45 -4.60
C THR A 34 15.32 -2.42 -3.11
N THR A 35 15.54 -1.25 -2.49
CA THR A 35 15.75 -1.14 -1.03
C THR A 35 14.56 -1.60 -0.17
N ILE A 36 13.49 -2.09 -0.80
CA ILE A 36 12.33 -2.71 -0.18
C ILE A 36 12.25 -4.15 -0.70
N GLU A 37 12.70 -5.09 0.14
CA GLU A 37 12.60 -6.54 -0.10
C GLU A 37 11.12 -6.91 -0.40
N PRO A 38 10.80 -7.47 -1.58
CA PRO A 38 9.46 -7.93 -1.87
C PRO A 38 9.18 -9.22 -1.11
N VAL A 39 8.31 -9.16 -0.09
CA VAL A 39 7.99 -10.31 0.76
C VAL A 39 7.08 -11.33 0.06
N ASP A 40 6.40 -10.95 -1.02
CA ASP A 40 5.56 -11.86 -1.80
C ASP A 40 5.76 -11.56 -3.29
N GLY A 41 5.90 -12.62 -4.11
CA GLY A 41 6.36 -12.61 -5.51
C GLY A 41 5.54 -11.82 -6.55
N GLU A 42 4.67 -10.92 -6.13
CA GLU A 42 3.83 -10.07 -6.99
C GLU A 42 3.76 -8.63 -6.46
N ALA A 43 4.90 -7.96 -6.37
CA ALA A 43 4.88 -6.49 -6.32
C ALA A 43 4.34 -5.98 -7.67
N PHE A 44 3.04 -5.66 -7.69
CA PHE A 44 2.23 -5.31 -8.88
C PHE A 44 2.82 -4.16 -9.71
N LEU A 45 3.66 -3.33 -9.10
CA LEU A 45 4.57 -2.42 -9.78
C LEU A 45 6.00 -2.82 -9.39
N SER A 46 6.75 -3.37 -10.36
CA SER A 46 8.20 -3.52 -10.23
C SER A 46 8.75 -2.15 -9.81
N SER A 47 9.49 -2.10 -8.70
CA SER A 47 9.84 -0.87 -7.98
C SER A 47 10.50 0.26 -8.83
N VAL A 48 10.91 -0.05 -10.05
CA VAL A 48 11.57 0.87 -10.98
C VAL A 48 10.58 1.43 -11.99
N ASN A 49 10.60 2.75 -12.18
CA ASN A 49 9.86 3.41 -13.27
C ASN A 49 10.36 2.88 -14.64
N PRO A 50 9.54 2.14 -15.39
CA PRO A 50 9.98 1.54 -16.65
C PRO A 50 10.42 2.56 -17.71
N ILE A 51 9.89 3.79 -17.63
CA ILE A 51 10.19 4.87 -18.58
C ILE A 51 11.65 5.32 -18.45
N GLU A 52 12.13 5.41 -17.23
CA GLU A 52 13.52 5.79 -16.92
C GLU A 52 14.48 4.67 -17.27
N LEU A 53 14.05 3.42 -17.07
CA LEU A 53 14.87 2.26 -17.40
C LEU A 53 15.12 2.16 -18.91
N LEU A 54 14.08 2.35 -19.72
CA LEU A 54 14.18 2.38 -21.18
C LEU A 54 14.81 3.67 -21.73
N ASP A 55 15.14 4.63 -20.87
CA ASP A 55 15.68 5.94 -21.23
C ASP A 55 14.81 6.67 -22.29
N LEU A 56 13.49 6.67 -22.03
CA LEU A 56 12.54 7.37 -22.88
C LEU A 56 12.72 8.90 -22.78
N PRO A 57 12.50 9.67 -23.87
CA PRO A 57 12.67 11.12 -23.88
C PRO A 57 11.86 11.84 -22.81
N LEU A 58 12.46 12.88 -22.18
CA LEU A 58 11.82 13.66 -21.12
C LEU A 58 10.52 14.38 -21.56
N THR A 59 10.33 14.59 -22.86
CA THR A 59 9.10 15.17 -23.43
C THR A 59 7.86 14.32 -23.16
N ILE A 60 8.02 13.03 -22.90
CA ILE A 60 6.94 12.12 -22.51
C ILE A 60 6.35 12.50 -21.15
N TYR A 61 7.13 13.05 -20.22
CA TYR A 61 6.61 13.54 -18.94
C TYR A 61 5.77 14.82 -19.10
N VAL A 62 6.04 15.62 -20.13
CA VAL A 62 5.26 16.83 -20.43
C VAL A 62 3.96 16.45 -21.14
N THR A 63 4.02 15.59 -22.14
CA THR A 63 2.85 15.17 -22.93
C THR A 63 1.98 14.15 -22.22
N CYS A 64 2.56 13.33 -21.33
CA CYS A 64 1.93 12.14 -20.75
C CYS A 64 1.38 11.17 -21.80
N ASP A 65 2.00 11.17 -22.99
CA ASP A 65 1.66 10.28 -24.09
C ASP A 65 2.87 9.40 -24.42
N ILE A 66 2.62 8.10 -24.57
CA ILE A 66 3.68 7.10 -24.81
C ILE A 66 3.30 6.29 -26.04
N GLN A 67 4.07 6.45 -27.09
CA GLN A 67 3.89 5.78 -28.35
C GLN A 67 4.59 4.41 -28.34
N ASP A 68 3.88 3.35 -28.74
CA ASP A 68 4.39 1.96 -28.80
C ASP A 68 5.66 1.84 -29.65
N ARG A 69 5.70 2.59 -30.76
CA ARG A 69 6.88 2.64 -31.64
C ARG A 69 8.11 3.16 -30.89
N SER A 70 7.95 4.18 -30.05
CA SER A 70 9.05 4.77 -29.27
C SER A 70 9.59 3.78 -28.24
N ILE A 71 8.70 3.05 -27.56
CA ILE A 71 9.07 2.01 -26.59
C ILE A 71 9.89 0.91 -27.26
N LYS A 72 9.39 0.35 -28.36
CA LYS A 72 10.08 -0.73 -29.10
C LYS A 72 11.43 -0.27 -29.65
N LEU A 73 11.50 0.95 -30.17
CA LEU A 73 12.74 1.52 -30.69
C LEU A 73 13.78 1.70 -29.57
N GLN A 74 13.38 2.27 -28.43
CA GLN A 74 14.30 2.46 -27.30
C GLN A 74 14.73 1.12 -26.69
N TYR A 75 13.79 0.19 -26.50
CA TYR A 75 14.13 -1.16 -26.06
C TYR A 75 15.15 -1.81 -27.00
N ARG A 76 14.95 -1.75 -28.32
CA ARG A 76 15.89 -2.30 -29.30
C ARG A 76 17.26 -1.62 -29.23
N LYS A 77 17.32 -0.28 -29.14
CA LYS A 77 18.57 0.48 -29.00
C LYS A 77 19.34 0.05 -27.74
N ARG A 78 18.66 0.04 -26.59
CA ARG A 78 19.27 -0.24 -25.28
C ARG A 78 19.64 -1.71 -25.12
N SER A 79 18.77 -2.64 -25.48
CA SER A 79 19.02 -4.08 -25.38
C SER A 79 20.19 -4.54 -26.25
N LEU A 80 20.35 -3.98 -27.46
CA LEU A 80 21.51 -4.25 -28.31
C LEU A 80 22.81 -3.67 -27.74
N LEU A 81 22.73 -2.52 -27.07
CA LEU A 81 23.87 -1.90 -26.42
C LEU A 81 24.36 -2.73 -25.22
N VAL A 82 23.45 -3.27 -24.40
CA VAL A 82 23.79 -4.08 -23.21
C VAL A 82 23.71 -5.59 -23.43
N HIS A 83 23.72 -6.05 -24.68
CA HIS A 83 23.59 -7.47 -24.99
C HIS A 83 24.73 -8.28 -24.34
N PRO A 84 24.44 -9.41 -23.64
CA PRO A 84 25.44 -10.17 -22.89
C PRO A 84 26.61 -10.67 -23.75
N ASP A 85 26.39 -11.03 -25.02
CA ASP A 85 27.47 -11.47 -25.92
C ASP A 85 28.39 -10.32 -26.39
N LYS A 86 27.89 -9.09 -26.39
CA LYS A 86 28.62 -7.92 -26.93
C LYS A 86 29.22 -7.04 -25.84
N CYS A 87 28.66 -7.07 -24.63
CA CYS A 87 29.09 -6.29 -23.49
C CYS A 87 29.93 -7.15 -22.55
N THR A 88 31.10 -6.66 -22.15
CA THR A 88 32.02 -7.39 -21.26
C THR A 88 31.63 -7.32 -19.78
N HIS A 89 30.60 -6.54 -19.42
CA HIS A 89 30.21 -6.33 -18.03
C HIS A 89 29.60 -7.60 -17.42
N PRO A 90 30.02 -8.03 -16.21
CA PRO A 90 29.59 -9.31 -15.62
C PRO A 90 28.08 -9.41 -15.37
N ARG A 91 27.42 -8.26 -15.16
CA ARG A 91 25.97 -8.15 -14.92
C ARG A 91 25.19 -7.68 -16.15
N ALA A 92 25.75 -7.78 -17.35
CA ALA A 92 25.07 -7.38 -18.58
C ALA A 92 23.75 -8.15 -18.80
N GLN A 93 23.74 -9.45 -18.48
CA GLN A 93 22.55 -10.29 -18.54
C GLN A 93 21.41 -9.75 -17.66
N GLU A 94 21.72 -9.38 -16.42
CA GLU A 94 20.74 -8.81 -15.48
C GLU A 94 20.14 -7.50 -16.01
N ALA A 95 20.99 -6.60 -16.53
CA ALA A 95 20.54 -5.35 -17.13
C ALA A 95 19.63 -5.58 -18.36
N PHE A 96 19.97 -6.56 -19.21
CA PHE A 96 19.17 -6.94 -20.36
C PHE A 96 17.77 -7.44 -19.94
N ASP A 97 17.72 -8.31 -18.93
CA ASP A 97 16.46 -8.85 -18.41
C ASP A 97 15.57 -7.77 -17.77
N LEU A 98 16.18 -6.79 -17.09
CA LEU A 98 15.47 -5.64 -16.55
C LEU A 98 14.84 -4.78 -17.66
N LEU A 99 15.57 -4.51 -18.76
CA LEU A 99 15.03 -3.79 -19.91
C LEU A 99 13.85 -4.54 -20.53
N LYS A 100 13.95 -5.87 -20.67
CA LYS A 100 12.86 -6.71 -21.19
C LYS A 100 11.63 -6.66 -20.30
N LYS A 101 11.82 -6.69 -18.98
CA LYS A 101 10.74 -6.55 -18.00
C LYS A 101 10.09 -5.16 -18.08
N ALA A 102 10.88 -4.10 -18.27
CA ALA A 102 10.36 -2.74 -18.42
C ALA A 102 9.54 -2.55 -19.70
N GLU A 103 10.01 -3.07 -20.83
CA GLU A 103 9.24 -3.06 -22.08
C GLU A 103 7.90 -3.77 -21.90
N ALA A 104 7.91 -5.00 -21.37
CA ALA A 104 6.70 -5.76 -21.12
C ALA A 104 5.74 -5.03 -20.15
N ALA A 105 6.27 -4.36 -19.13
CA ALA A 105 5.46 -3.61 -18.17
C ALA A 105 4.79 -2.37 -18.78
N ILE A 106 5.46 -1.62 -19.66
CA ILE A 106 4.83 -0.46 -20.33
C ILE A 106 3.88 -0.91 -21.43
N MET A 107 4.11 -2.06 -22.07
CA MET A 107 3.22 -2.58 -23.10
C MET A 107 1.91 -3.15 -22.53
N ASP A 108 1.89 -3.54 -21.25
CA ASP A 108 0.68 -3.97 -20.57
C ASP A 108 -0.27 -2.78 -20.28
N PRO A 109 -1.53 -2.79 -20.76
CA PRO A 109 -2.45 -1.66 -20.60
C PRO A 109 -2.76 -1.30 -19.15
N VAL A 110 -2.82 -2.28 -18.25
CA VAL A 110 -3.17 -2.07 -16.83
C VAL A 110 -2.03 -1.37 -16.12
N LYS A 111 -0.80 -1.88 -16.28
CA LYS A 111 0.41 -1.28 -15.73
C LYS A 111 0.70 0.07 -16.37
N ARG A 112 0.55 0.19 -17.70
CA ARG A 112 0.70 1.48 -18.40
C ARG A 112 -0.25 2.52 -17.85
N LYS A 113 -1.52 2.17 -17.59
CA LYS A 113 -2.49 3.09 -16.97
C LYS A 113 -2.05 3.55 -15.58
N ALA A 114 -1.53 2.65 -14.76
CA ALA A 114 -1.00 3.01 -13.45
C ALA A 114 0.18 3.99 -13.57
N ILE A 115 1.15 3.69 -14.44
CA ILE A 115 2.33 4.55 -14.70
C ILE A 115 1.90 5.94 -15.18
N LEU A 116 1.01 6.00 -16.18
CA LEU A 116 0.48 7.27 -16.66
C LEU A 116 -0.25 8.04 -15.55
N GLY A 117 -1.01 7.35 -14.69
CA GLY A 117 -1.68 7.96 -13.54
C GLY A 117 -0.71 8.77 -12.67
N PHE A 118 0.43 8.18 -12.29
CA PHE A 118 1.47 8.89 -11.54
C PHE A 118 2.09 10.05 -12.32
N MET A 119 2.29 9.89 -13.63
CA MET A 119 2.82 10.97 -14.46
C MET A 119 1.84 12.14 -14.58
N PHE A 120 0.55 11.88 -14.75
CA PHE A 120 -0.48 12.93 -14.82
C PHE A 120 -0.56 13.70 -13.50
N GLU A 121 -0.51 13.00 -12.36
CA GLU A 121 -0.50 13.60 -11.03
C GLU A 121 0.76 14.45 -10.80
N ALA A 122 1.94 13.89 -11.08
CA ALA A 122 3.21 14.61 -10.99
C ALA A 122 3.23 15.85 -11.90
N ARG A 123 2.76 15.72 -13.15
CA ARG A 123 2.65 16.83 -14.09
C ARG A 123 1.75 17.92 -13.55
N ALA A 124 0.60 17.56 -12.97
CA ALA A 124 -0.32 18.52 -12.39
C ALA A 124 0.30 19.32 -11.25
N ILE A 125 1.00 18.64 -10.34
CA ILE A 125 1.70 19.28 -9.22
C ILE A 125 2.73 20.30 -9.73
N VAL A 126 3.57 19.91 -10.70
CA VAL A 126 4.59 20.80 -11.26
C VAL A 126 3.97 21.95 -12.03
N PHE A 127 2.97 21.68 -12.88
CA PHE A 127 2.31 22.72 -13.67
C PHE A 127 1.61 23.75 -12.78
N MET A 128 0.93 23.32 -11.71
CA MET A 128 0.35 24.24 -10.75
C MET A 128 1.40 25.09 -10.04
N ALA A 129 2.51 24.49 -9.61
CA ALA A 129 3.61 25.22 -8.98
C ALA A 129 4.23 26.28 -9.91
N LYS A 130 4.32 25.99 -11.21
CA LYS A 130 4.85 26.90 -12.25
C LYS A 130 3.78 27.80 -12.87
N LYS A 131 2.52 27.70 -12.43
CA LYS A 131 1.36 28.42 -12.99
C LYS A 131 1.14 28.18 -14.49
N ILE A 132 1.49 26.99 -14.97
CA ILE A 132 1.23 26.55 -16.34
C ILE A 132 -0.22 26.03 -16.42
N PRO A 133 -1.02 26.45 -17.42
CA PRO A 133 -2.35 25.91 -17.62
C PRO A 133 -2.31 24.39 -17.82
N LEU A 134 -3.15 23.68 -17.07
CA LEU A 134 -3.29 22.23 -17.20
C LEU A 134 -4.05 21.88 -18.49
N PRO A 135 -3.48 21.01 -19.35
CA PRO A 135 -4.20 20.47 -20.49
C PRO A 135 -5.43 19.68 -20.01
N LYS A 136 -6.56 19.83 -20.70
CA LYS A 136 -7.74 19.02 -20.38
C LYS A 136 -7.46 17.56 -20.72
N VAL A 137 -7.80 16.69 -19.78
CA VAL A 137 -7.68 15.24 -19.94
C VAL A 137 -9.07 14.69 -20.21
N HIS A 138 -9.22 14.05 -21.36
CA HIS A 138 -10.45 13.39 -21.76
C HIS A 138 -10.25 11.89 -21.65
N THR A 139 -11.21 11.19 -21.05
CA THR A 139 -11.22 9.72 -21.05
C THR A 139 -12.19 9.26 -22.13
N PRO A 140 -11.72 8.63 -23.22
CA PRO A 140 -12.62 8.12 -24.26
C PRO A 140 -13.68 7.19 -23.66
N VAL A 141 -14.96 7.48 -23.92
CA VAL A 141 -16.04 6.59 -23.49
C VAL A 141 -16.01 5.35 -24.37
N GLN A 142 -15.75 4.18 -23.78
CA GLN A 142 -15.93 2.91 -24.48
C GLN A 142 -17.43 2.61 -24.61
N THR A 143 -17.85 2.19 -25.81
CA THR A 143 -19.21 1.74 -26.07
C THR A 143 -19.47 0.47 -25.25
N LYS A 144 -20.60 0.42 -24.52
CA LYS A 144 -20.97 -0.78 -23.74
C LYS A 144 -21.02 -2.00 -24.65
N GLN A 145 -20.24 -3.02 -24.33
CA GLN A 145 -20.28 -4.31 -25.03
C GLN A 145 -21.35 -5.22 -24.42
N ALA A 146 -21.74 -6.25 -25.19
CA ALA A 146 -22.62 -7.31 -24.73
C ALA A 146 -21.99 -8.09 -23.56
N GLU A 147 -22.83 -8.72 -22.74
CA GLU A 147 -22.48 -9.26 -21.41
C GLU A 147 -21.48 -10.43 -21.50
N ASP A 148 -21.42 -11.11 -22.64
CA ASP A 148 -20.51 -12.24 -22.94
C ASP A 148 -19.20 -11.84 -23.64
N ALA A 149 -18.96 -10.54 -23.88
CA ALA A 149 -17.74 -10.09 -24.55
C ALA A 149 -16.53 -10.09 -23.59
N ALA A 150 -15.34 -10.38 -24.11
CA ALA A 150 -14.10 -10.29 -23.35
C ALA A 150 -13.92 -8.87 -22.77
N PRO A 151 -13.45 -8.72 -21.51
CA PRO A 151 -13.22 -7.42 -20.91
C PRO A 151 -12.31 -6.55 -21.78
N LEU A 152 -12.79 -5.36 -22.13
CA LEU A 152 -12.00 -4.40 -22.89
C LEU A 152 -10.75 -3.98 -22.12
N PRO A 153 -9.64 -3.69 -22.81
CA PRO A 153 -8.48 -3.12 -22.16
C PRO A 153 -8.85 -1.81 -21.48
N PRO A 154 -8.22 -1.48 -20.34
CA PRO A 154 -8.48 -0.24 -19.63
C PRO A 154 -8.27 0.97 -20.54
N VAL A 155 -9.27 1.86 -20.58
CA VAL A 155 -9.15 3.11 -21.31
C VAL A 155 -8.00 3.94 -20.74
N MET A 156 -7.09 4.34 -21.62
CA MET A 156 -6.03 5.29 -21.32
C MET A 156 -6.59 6.73 -21.39
N PRO A 157 -6.33 7.58 -20.39
CA PRO A 157 -6.64 8.99 -20.47
C PRO A 157 -5.80 9.66 -21.57
N VAL A 158 -6.41 10.57 -22.34
CA VAL A 158 -5.76 11.32 -23.42
C VAL A 158 -5.82 12.80 -23.07
N SER A 159 -4.68 13.49 -23.04
CA SER A 159 -4.66 14.95 -22.92
C SER A 159 -4.75 15.63 -24.27
N GLU A 160 -5.35 16.83 -24.29
CA GLU A 160 -5.27 17.73 -25.44
C GLU A 160 -3.81 18.03 -25.82
N PRO A 161 -3.52 18.31 -27.11
CA PRO A 161 -2.19 18.66 -27.56
C PRO A 161 -1.62 19.84 -26.76
N VAL A 162 -0.38 19.68 -26.32
CA VAL A 162 0.34 20.67 -25.52
C VAL A 162 1.39 21.34 -26.40
N ASP A 163 1.58 22.65 -26.27
CA ASP A 163 2.72 23.34 -26.87
C ASP A 163 4.01 22.99 -26.12
N VAL A 164 4.55 21.80 -26.40
CA VAL A 164 5.77 21.29 -25.79
C VAL A 164 6.95 22.23 -26.06
N ARG A 165 7.00 22.83 -27.25
CA ARG A 165 8.09 23.72 -27.63
C ARG A 165 8.07 25.00 -26.80
N GLY A 166 6.94 25.69 -26.73
CA GLY A 166 6.80 26.90 -25.92
C GLY A 166 7.04 26.64 -24.43
N ILE A 167 6.54 25.51 -23.91
CA ILE A 167 6.78 25.12 -22.52
C ILE A 167 8.26 24.84 -22.25
N LEU A 168 8.97 24.15 -23.14
CA LEU A 168 10.40 23.87 -22.97
C LEU A 168 11.26 25.13 -23.13
N GLU A 169 10.86 26.07 -23.99
CA GLU A 169 11.55 27.36 -24.12
C GLU A 169 11.44 28.18 -22.83
N GLN A 170 10.26 28.20 -22.21
CA GLN A 170 10.03 28.89 -20.96
C GLN A 170 10.58 28.13 -19.74
N PHE A 171 10.50 26.80 -19.76
CA PHE A 171 10.89 25.91 -18.67
C PHE A 171 11.73 24.72 -19.19
N PRO A 172 13.03 24.92 -19.48
CA PRO A 172 13.86 23.87 -20.09
C PRO A 172 13.95 22.58 -19.28
N GLN A 173 13.82 22.68 -17.95
CA GLN A 173 13.97 21.54 -17.02
C GLN A 173 12.64 20.89 -16.62
N ILE A 174 11.51 21.34 -17.18
CA ILE A 174 10.18 20.89 -16.78
C ILE A 174 10.01 19.36 -16.85
N GLY A 175 10.57 18.71 -17.87
CA GLY A 175 10.52 17.26 -18.01
C GLY A 175 11.23 16.54 -16.86
N THR A 176 12.42 17.03 -16.49
CA THR A 176 13.21 16.52 -15.34
C THR A 176 12.50 16.77 -14.01
N GLU A 177 11.87 17.93 -13.85
CA GLU A 177 11.09 18.25 -12.66
C GLU A 177 9.90 17.31 -12.50
N ILE A 178 9.14 17.07 -13.58
CA ILE A 178 7.99 16.14 -13.57
C ILE A 178 8.45 14.71 -13.33
N GLN A 179 9.54 14.28 -13.97
CA GLN A 179 10.15 12.98 -13.72
C GLN A 179 10.51 12.81 -12.23
N THR A 180 11.14 13.81 -11.64
CA THR A 180 11.53 13.79 -10.21
C THR A 180 10.30 13.72 -9.30
N GLN A 181 9.23 14.47 -9.60
CA GLN A 181 7.97 14.35 -8.87
C GLN A 181 7.31 12.98 -9.06
N THR A 182 7.39 12.40 -10.26
CA THR A 182 6.87 11.04 -10.53
C THR A 182 7.58 10.00 -9.66
N ARG A 183 8.93 10.06 -9.57
CA ARG A 183 9.72 9.20 -8.67
C ARG A 183 9.32 9.39 -7.21
N LYS A 184 9.11 10.64 -6.79
CA LYS A 184 8.71 10.96 -5.42
C LYS A 184 7.36 10.34 -5.06
N LEU A 185 6.34 10.49 -5.92
CA LEU A 185 5.03 9.89 -5.70
C LEU A 185 5.08 8.36 -5.62
N LEU A 186 5.88 7.73 -6.51
CA LEU A 186 6.07 6.28 -6.50
C LEU A 186 6.73 5.80 -5.20
N TYR A 187 7.74 6.53 -4.72
CA TYR A 187 8.40 6.23 -3.45
C TYR A 187 7.46 6.42 -2.25
N GLU A 188 6.67 7.48 -2.24
CA GLU A 188 5.68 7.74 -1.18
C GLU A 188 4.62 6.62 -1.11
N LEU A 189 4.14 6.15 -2.26
CA LEU A 189 3.23 5.00 -2.33
C LEU A 189 3.86 3.75 -1.72
N LEU A 190 5.07 3.41 -2.16
CA LEU A 190 5.76 2.21 -1.71
C LEU A 190 6.06 2.26 -0.21
N ASN A 191 6.49 3.41 0.31
CA ASN A 191 6.71 3.61 1.74
C ASN A 191 5.42 3.51 2.54
N ARG A 192 4.30 4.04 2.01
CA ARG A 192 2.98 3.93 2.65
C ARG A 192 2.52 2.47 2.72
N ASP A 193 2.70 1.71 1.65
CA ASP A 193 2.29 0.30 1.61
C ASP A 193 3.18 -0.56 2.52
N LYS A 194 4.49 -0.28 2.58
CA LYS A 194 5.40 -0.88 3.57
C LYS A 194 4.90 -0.68 5.01
N ILE A 195 4.59 0.55 5.39
CA ILE A 195 4.08 0.87 6.73
C ILE A 195 2.75 0.15 7.01
N ARG A 196 1.86 0.02 6.01
CA ARG A 196 0.61 -0.72 6.17
C ARG A 196 0.84 -2.20 6.44
N MET A 197 1.76 -2.82 5.71
CA MET A 197 2.11 -4.24 5.87
C MET A 197 2.75 -4.51 7.23
N GLU A 198 3.73 -3.71 7.63
CA GLU A 198 4.37 -3.81 8.95
C GLU A 198 3.36 -3.66 10.10
N ASN A 199 2.44 -2.70 9.99
CA ASN A 199 1.37 -2.54 10.98
C ASN A 199 0.38 -3.72 10.98
N ALA A 200 0.11 -4.34 9.84
CA ALA A 200 -0.75 -5.51 9.74
C ALA A 200 -0.09 -6.75 10.35
N GLU A 201 1.19 -6.95 10.09
CA GLU A 201 2.00 -8.01 10.69
C GLU A 201 2.11 -7.83 12.20
N GLY A 202 2.36 -6.62 12.68
CA GLY A 202 2.38 -6.30 14.11
C GLY A 202 1.05 -6.61 14.82
N ARG A 203 -0.09 -6.31 14.16
CA ARG A 203 -1.41 -6.71 14.69
C ARG A 203 -1.58 -8.23 14.76
N ARG A 204 -1.13 -8.97 13.73
CA ARG A 204 -1.20 -10.43 13.68
C ARG A 204 -0.34 -11.09 14.76
N LEU A 205 0.86 -10.57 14.98
CA LEU A 205 1.77 -11.08 16.02
C LEU A 205 1.18 -10.84 17.42
N ALA A 206 0.65 -9.63 17.68
CA ALA A 206 0.01 -9.31 18.95
C ALA A 206 -1.24 -10.15 19.22
N GLU A 207 -1.97 -10.56 18.18
CA GLU A 207 -3.12 -11.47 18.32
C GLU A 207 -2.68 -12.91 18.61
N ALA A 208 -1.67 -13.41 17.91
CA ALA A 208 -1.11 -14.73 18.17
C ALA A 208 -0.51 -14.83 19.58
N GLU A 209 0.15 -13.78 20.07
CA GLU A 209 0.68 -13.72 21.44
C GLU A 209 -0.45 -13.73 22.48
N ARG A 210 -1.53 -12.97 22.24
CA ARG A 210 -2.73 -12.98 23.11
C ARG A 210 -3.36 -14.36 23.17
N GLU A 211 -3.55 -15.02 22.03
CA GLU A 211 -4.11 -16.36 21.96
C GLU A 211 -3.23 -17.38 22.69
N LEU A 212 -1.90 -17.30 22.53
CA LEU A 212 -0.96 -18.17 23.24
C LEU A 212 -1.01 -17.94 24.75
N SER A 213 -1.09 -16.68 25.19
CA SER A 213 -1.23 -16.31 26.60
C SER A 213 -2.54 -16.83 27.20
N GLU A 214 -3.66 -16.69 26.48
CA GLU A 214 -4.96 -17.21 26.90
C GLU A 214 -4.96 -18.74 26.97
N ARG A 215 -4.37 -19.41 25.98
CA ARG A 215 -4.20 -20.86 25.97
C ARG A 215 -3.35 -21.31 27.15
N ARG A 216 -2.25 -20.60 27.44
CA ARG A 216 -1.40 -20.87 28.60
C ARG A 216 -2.18 -20.69 29.91
N ARG A 217 -2.93 -19.60 30.06
CA ARG A 217 -3.77 -19.34 31.25
C ARG A 217 -4.83 -20.42 31.44
N LYS A 218 -5.45 -20.88 30.35
CA LYS A 218 -6.46 -21.95 30.38
C LYS A 218 -5.85 -23.29 30.75
N MET A 219 -4.69 -23.63 30.20
CA MET A 219 -3.95 -24.83 30.56
C MET A 219 -3.55 -24.82 32.03
N GLU A 220 -3.04 -23.69 32.53
CA GLU A 220 -2.67 -23.52 33.94
C GLU A 220 -3.88 -23.62 34.86
N HIS A 221 -4.99 -22.93 34.55
CA HIS A 221 -6.24 -23.07 35.28
C HIS A 221 -6.75 -24.52 35.32
N ASN A 222 -6.71 -25.24 34.18
CA ASN A 222 -7.14 -26.63 34.13
C ASN A 222 -6.23 -27.53 34.99
N LYS A 223 -4.91 -27.32 34.91
CA LYS A 223 -3.93 -28.04 35.73
C LYS A 223 -4.18 -27.80 37.22
N ASN A 224 -4.41 -26.56 37.65
CA ASN A 224 -4.72 -26.21 39.04
C ASN A 224 -6.08 -26.78 39.49
N TRP A 225 -7.07 -26.80 38.61
CA TRP A 225 -8.37 -27.43 38.85
C TRP A 225 -8.21 -28.94 39.08
N GLU A 226 -7.47 -29.64 38.22
CA GLU A 226 -7.19 -31.07 38.37
C GLU A 226 -6.38 -31.36 39.64
N ALA A 227 -5.34 -30.57 39.94
CA ALA A 227 -4.55 -30.73 41.15
C ALA A 227 -5.39 -30.59 42.44
N THR A 228 -6.38 -29.69 42.44
CA THR A 228 -7.29 -29.51 43.57
C THR A 228 -8.49 -30.47 43.54
N ARG A 229 -8.58 -31.38 42.56
CA ARG A 229 -9.73 -32.26 42.37
C ARG A 229 -9.97 -33.16 43.58
N ASP A 230 -8.95 -33.85 44.05
CA ASP A 230 -9.11 -34.83 45.13
C ASP A 230 -9.49 -34.15 46.45
N SER A 231 -8.92 -32.98 46.76
CA SER A 231 -9.33 -32.17 47.92
C SER A 231 -10.78 -31.67 47.81
N ARG A 232 -11.24 -31.30 46.60
CA ARG A 232 -12.63 -30.91 46.34
C ARG A 232 -13.59 -32.09 46.46
N VAL A 233 -13.22 -33.27 45.93
CA VAL A 233 -13.98 -34.51 46.05
C VAL A 233 -14.07 -34.96 47.51
N ASP A 234 -12.99 -34.87 48.28
CA ASP A 234 -12.99 -35.20 49.70
C ASP A 234 -13.85 -34.24 50.52
N SER A 235 -13.82 -32.94 50.21
CA SER A 235 -14.74 -31.96 50.82
C SER A 235 -16.21 -32.28 50.49
N TRP A 236 -16.50 -32.66 49.25
CA TRP A 236 -17.84 -33.07 48.83
C TRP A 236 -18.30 -34.38 49.48
N ARG A 237 -17.42 -35.39 49.59
CA ARG A 237 -17.68 -36.64 50.31
C ARG A 237 -18.01 -36.36 51.77
N LYS A 238 -17.25 -35.49 52.44
CA LYS A 238 -17.52 -35.05 53.82
C LYS A 238 -18.86 -34.31 53.95
N PHE A 239 -19.23 -33.51 52.95
CA PHE A 239 -20.53 -32.83 52.92
C PHE A 239 -21.71 -33.82 52.77
N GLN A 240 -21.56 -34.86 51.94
CA GLN A 240 -22.56 -35.92 51.81
C GLN A 240 -22.70 -36.78 53.07
N THR A 241 -21.58 -37.20 53.66
CA THR A 241 -21.59 -38.02 54.89
C THR A 241 -21.98 -37.23 56.14
N GLY A 242 -21.97 -35.89 56.08
CA GLY A 242 -22.44 -35.00 57.13
C GLY A 242 -23.96 -34.89 57.30
N LYS A 243 -24.77 -35.55 56.45
CA LYS A 243 -26.25 -35.46 56.53
C LYS A 243 -26.91 -36.20 57.72
N THR A 244 -26.15 -36.89 58.58
CA THR A 244 -26.71 -37.63 59.75
C THR A 244 -26.22 -37.19 61.13
N LYS A 245 -25.64 -35.98 61.28
CA LYS A 245 -25.54 -35.34 62.61
C LYS A 245 -25.79 -33.84 62.53
N LYS A 246 -27.03 -33.42 62.79
CA LYS A 246 -27.35 -32.04 63.17
C LYS A 246 -26.79 -31.80 64.57
N LYS A 247 -25.48 -31.55 64.67
CA LYS A 247 -24.85 -30.99 65.88
C LYS A 247 -24.85 -29.48 65.71
N LYS A 248 -25.49 -28.81 66.67
CA LYS A 248 -25.65 -27.36 66.82
C LYS A 248 -24.33 -26.65 66.52
N LYS A 249 -24.30 -25.78 65.50
CA LYS A 249 -23.16 -24.90 65.20
C LYS A 249 -23.02 -23.92 66.38
N LYS A 250 -21.85 -23.92 67.03
CA LYS A 250 -21.32 -22.71 67.68
C LYS A 250 -20.70 -21.90 66.56
N ASP A 251 -21.11 -20.64 66.45
CA ASP A 251 -20.37 -19.63 65.70
C ASP A 251 -19.00 -19.47 66.36
N ASP A 252 -17.98 -19.39 65.50
CA ASP A 252 -16.75 -18.60 65.64
C ASP A 252 -15.67 -19.31 64.81
N ASP A 253 -15.37 -18.73 63.66
CA ASP A 253 -14.02 -18.62 63.07
C ASP A 253 -14.13 -18.01 61.66
N LEU A 254 -14.19 -16.68 61.60
CA LEU A 254 -13.78 -15.95 60.40
C LEU A 254 -12.25 -15.84 60.40
N PRO A 255 -11.55 -16.16 59.29
CA PRO A 255 -10.11 -15.95 59.19
C PRO A 255 -9.78 -14.43 59.21
N PRO A 256 -8.62 -14.03 59.77
CA PRO A 256 -8.30 -12.63 59.98
C PRO A 256 -8.05 -11.93 58.64
N GLY A 257 -8.85 -10.90 58.34
CA GLY A 257 -8.73 -10.07 57.14
C GLY A 257 -10.03 -9.79 56.37
N ALA A 258 -11.17 -10.34 56.80
CA ALA A 258 -12.46 -10.06 56.15
C ALA A 258 -13.12 -8.79 56.74
N ILE A 259 -13.19 -7.72 55.95
CA ILE A 259 -14.01 -6.54 56.26
C ILE A 259 -15.49 -6.91 56.04
N PRO A 260 -16.42 -6.63 56.97
CA PRO A 260 -17.83 -6.96 56.81
C PRO A 260 -18.46 -6.16 55.67
N TYR A 261 -19.09 -6.85 54.72
CA TYR A 261 -19.88 -6.25 53.66
C TYR A 261 -21.19 -5.70 54.25
N ASN A 262 -21.32 -4.37 54.33
CA ASN A 262 -22.45 -3.70 54.96
C ASN A 262 -23.62 -3.53 53.96
N ILE A 263 -24.63 -4.39 54.06
CA ILE A 263 -25.87 -4.37 53.24
C ILE A 263 -26.89 -3.38 53.83
N ALA A 264 -26.47 -2.15 54.13
CA ALA A 264 -27.37 -1.12 54.65
C ALA A 264 -27.12 0.29 54.08
N GLN A 265 -26.28 0.44 53.05
CA GLN A 265 -26.06 1.72 52.37
C GLN A 265 -26.40 1.71 50.86
N HIS A 266 -26.84 0.58 50.30
CA HIS A 266 -27.37 0.56 48.93
C HIS A 266 -28.89 0.50 48.94
N ASN A 267 -29.50 1.68 49.06
CA ASN A 267 -30.83 1.92 48.54
C ASN A 267 -30.76 1.77 47.00
N PRO A 268 -31.50 0.86 46.33
CA PRO A 268 -31.44 0.68 44.88
C PRO A 268 -32.25 1.75 44.14
N VAL A 269 -32.16 3.00 44.59
CA VAL A 269 -32.87 4.16 44.03
C VAL A 269 -31.88 5.31 43.81
N GLN A 270 -30.72 5.02 43.20
CA GLN A 270 -29.86 6.05 42.58
C GLN A 270 -29.05 5.48 41.38
N LEU A 271 -29.61 4.51 40.66
CA LEU A 271 -29.01 4.01 39.40
C LEU A 271 -29.98 4.10 38.21
N LEU A 272 -30.94 5.03 38.29
CA LEU A 272 -31.87 5.35 37.20
C LEU A 272 -31.71 6.78 36.66
N ASP A 273 -31.06 7.70 37.39
CA ASP A 273 -30.87 9.09 36.92
C ASP A 273 -29.60 9.30 36.07
N SER A 274 -28.53 8.50 36.23
CA SER A 274 -27.33 8.63 35.39
C SER A 274 -27.48 8.02 33.99
N LYS A 275 -28.53 7.21 33.76
CA LYS A 275 -28.85 6.67 32.43
C LYS A 275 -29.70 7.62 31.59
N GLN A 276 -30.48 8.52 32.23
CA GLN A 276 -31.23 9.56 31.51
C GLN A 276 -30.39 10.79 31.14
N GLN A 277 -29.32 11.11 31.88
CA GLN A 277 -28.42 12.21 31.49
C GLN A 277 -27.42 11.86 30.38
N SER A 278 -27.08 10.58 30.18
CA SER A 278 -26.17 10.17 29.10
C SER A 278 -26.88 9.89 27.75
N GLU A 279 -28.20 9.71 27.74
CA GLU A 279 -29.00 9.63 26.51
C GLU A 279 -29.43 11.01 25.99
N SER A 280 -29.63 12.01 26.86
CA SER A 280 -29.91 13.41 26.47
C SER A 280 -28.74 14.10 25.72
N SER A 281 -27.49 13.80 26.08
CA SER A 281 -26.31 14.31 25.35
C SER A 281 -26.08 13.64 23.99
N LYS A 282 -26.68 12.47 23.72
CA LYS A 282 -26.59 11.80 22.41
C LYS A 282 -27.68 12.25 21.43
N GLN A 283 -28.80 12.81 21.90
CA GLN A 283 -29.83 13.38 21.03
C GLN A 283 -29.54 14.84 20.62
N THR A 284 -28.86 15.63 21.45
CA THR A 284 -28.54 17.04 21.15
C THR A 284 -27.38 17.21 20.15
N SER A 285 -26.56 16.17 19.89
CA SER A 285 -25.49 16.23 18.87
C SER A 285 -25.92 15.74 17.47
N MET A 286 -27.13 15.19 17.31
CA MET A 286 -27.64 14.71 16.02
C MET A 286 -28.68 15.65 15.37
N GLN A 287 -28.91 16.84 15.96
CA GLN A 287 -29.88 17.83 15.47
C GLN A 287 -29.27 19.17 15.00
N SER A 288 -27.94 19.29 14.84
CA SER A 288 -27.30 20.53 14.33
C SER A 288 -26.87 20.49 12.85
N HIS A 289 -27.19 19.45 12.09
CA HIS A 289 -26.96 19.42 10.64
C HIS A 289 -28.20 18.98 9.85
N ARG A 290 -29.29 19.73 9.98
CA ARG A 290 -30.34 19.75 8.96
C ARG A 290 -31.14 21.05 9.02
N ALA A 291 -30.82 21.98 8.11
CA ALA A 291 -31.71 22.95 7.45
C ALA A 291 -30.97 24.25 7.13
N ALA A 292 -30.51 24.40 5.89
CA ALA A 292 -30.44 25.71 5.24
C ALA A 292 -31.68 25.82 4.32
N PRO A 293 -32.54 26.84 4.47
CA PRO A 293 -33.69 26.98 3.60
C PRO A 293 -33.29 27.62 2.27
N TYR A 294 -33.78 26.97 1.22
CA TYR A 294 -34.00 27.53 -0.11
C TYR A 294 -34.60 28.94 -0.02
N ARG A 295 -33.96 29.94 -0.66
CA ARG A 295 -34.58 31.24 -0.92
C ARG A 295 -34.58 31.47 -2.44
N LYS A 296 -35.76 31.33 -3.03
CA LYS A 296 -36.08 31.83 -4.37
C LYS A 296 -36.09 33.36 -4.32
N ARG A 297 -35.32 34.00 -5.20
CA ARG A 297 -35.72 35.14 -6.03
C ARG A 297 -34.72 35.28 -7.15
#